data_AF-A0A7C1W4A2-F1
#
_entry.id   AF-A0A7C1W4A2-F1
#
_cell.length_a   1.000
_cell.length_b   1.000
_cell.length_c   1.000
_cell.angle_alpha   90.00
_cell.angle_beta   90.00
_cell.angle_gamma   90.00
#
_symmetry.space_group_name_H-M   'P 1'
#
loop_
_entity.id
_entity.type
_entity.pdbx_description
1 polymer ?
#
loop_
_entity_poly.entity_id
_entity_poly.type
_entity_poly.pdbx_seq_one_letter_code
_entity_poly.pdbx_strand_id
1 'polypeptide(L)' 'MGGRKLTVLIDSWAWIEYFRGSKSGEKVRKYIEGREKAIISAINIAEVYRWILSFYDEKIAEKKIEVMKERCFV' A
#
# COMPACT_ATOMS: atom_id res chain seq x y z
N MET A 1 -26.63 14.67 -6.36
CA MET A 1 -26.38 13.24 -6.59
C MET A 1 -25.22 12.78 -5.70
N GLY A 2 -25.51 12.16 -4.55
CA GLY A 2 -24.47 11.64 -3.66
C GLY A 2 -23.97 10.29 -4.17
N GLY A 3 -22.97 10.29 -5.05
CA GLY A 3 -22.29 9.05 -5.43
C GLY A 3 -21.67 8.40 -4.20
N ARG A 4 -21.89 7.10 -3.98
CA ARG A 4 -21.25 6.36 -2.89
C ARG A 4 -19.73 6.54 -2.98
N LYS A 5 -19.11 7.06 -1.92
CA LYS A 5 -17.64 7.09 -1.80
C LYS A 5 -17.15 5.64 -1.74
N LEU A 6 -16.42 5.21 -2.76
CA LEU A 6 -15.78 3.89 -2.79
C LEU A 6 -14.71 3.85 -1.69
N THR A 7 -14.70 2.76 -0.93
CA THR A 7 -13.64 2.45 0.04
C THR A 7 -12.95 1.19 -0.45
N VAL A 8 -11.62 1.22 -0.47
CA VAL A 8 -10.79 0.12 -0.99
C VAL A 8 -9.94 -0.46 0.13
N LEU A 9 -9.89 -1.79 0.22
CA LEU A 9 -8.91 -2.51 1.05
C LEU A 9 -7.73 -2.88 0.13
N ILE A 10 -6.52 -2.45 0.50
CA ILE A 10 -5.34 -2.65 -0.33
C ILE A 10 -4.49 -3.79 0.26
N ASP A 11 -4.36 -4.86 -0.52
CA ASP A 11 -3.62 -6.06 -0.14
C ASP A 11 -2.08 -5.84 -0.18
N SER A 12 -1.33 -6.72 0.49
CA SER A 12 0.14 -6.66 0.53
C SER A 12 0.76 -6.81 -0.86
N TRP A 13 0.23 -7.68 -1.73
CA TRP A 13 0.71 -7.81 -3.10
C TRP A 13 0.61 -6.50 -3.88
N ALA A 14 -0.48 -5.76 -3.71
CA ALA A 14 -0.70 -4.50 -4.40
C ALA A 14 0.33 -3.43 -3.99
N TRP A 15 0.66 -3.36 -2.69
CA TRP A 15 1.72 -2.50 -2.18
C TRP A 15 3.11 -2.91 -2.68
N ILE A 16 3.40 -4.21 -2.72
CA ILE A 16 4.67 -4.72 -3.25
C ILE A 16 4.84 -4.31 -4.72
N GLU A 17 3.82 -4.55 -5.54
CA GLU A 17 3.88 -4.20 -6.97
C GLU A 17 3.97 -2.70 -7.20
N TYR A 18 3.29 -1.90 -6.37
CA TYR A 18 3.42 -0.44 -6.38
C TYR A 18 4.86 0.00 -6.08
N PHE A 19 5.48 -0.52 -5.02
CA PHE A 19 6.85 -0.17 -4.66
C PHE A 19 7.89 -0.68 -5.66
N ARG A 20 7.62 -1.78 -6.35
CA ARG A 20 8.46 -2.30 -7.43
C ARG A 20 8.35 -1.49 -8.73
N GLY A 21 7.33 -0.64 -8.88
CA GLY A 21 7.05 0.05 -10.13
C GLY A 21 6.72 -0.90 -11.28
N SER A 22 6.07 -2.03 -10.99
CA SER A 22 5.71 -3.01 -12.03
C SER A 22 4.53 -2.54 -12.87
N LYS A 23 4.26 -3.23 -14.00
CA LYS A 23 3.05 -3.01 -14.81
C LYS A 23 1.76 -3.19 -14.00
N SER A 24 1.77 -4.09 -13.01
CA SER A 24 0.64 -4.26 -12.09
C SER A 24 0.59 -3.09 -11.09
N GLY A 25 1.74 -2.64 -10.61
CA GLY A 25 1.87 -1.46 -9.75
C GLY A 25 1.30 -0.19 -10.36
N GLU A 26 1.47 0.02 -11.67
CA GLU A 26 0.84 1.14 -12.39
C GLU A 26 -0.70 1.10 -12.32
N LYS A 27 -1.29 -0.09 -12.40
CA LYS A 27 -2.75 -0.25 -12.25
C LYS A 27 -3.21 -0.03 -10.82
N VAL A 28 -2.40 -0.41 -9.84
CA VAL A 28 -2.67 -0.21 -8.41
C VAL A 28 -2.51 1.26 -8.01
N ARG A 29 -1.58 1.98 -8.65
CA ARG A 29 -1.28 3.40 -8.38
C ARG A 29 -2.54 4.26 -8.34
N LYS A 30 -3.51 4.04 -9.22
CA LYS A 30 -4.77 4.82 -9.24
C LYS A 30 -5.59 4.70 -7.95
N TYR A 31 -5.45 3.59 -7.21
CA TYR A 31 -6.12 3.38 -5.92
C TYR A 31 -5.27 3.91 -4.76
N ILE A 32 -3.94 3.70 -4.81
CA ILE A 32 -3.01 4.20 -3.78
C ILE A 32 -2.85 5.71 -3.83
N GLU A 33 -2.83 6.34 -4.99
CA GLU A 33 -2.73 7.81 -5.14
C GLU A 33 -4.09 8.46 -5.40
N GLY A 34 -5.15 7.65 -5.47
CA GLY A 34 -6.52 8.09 -5.67
C GLY A 34 -7.11 8.85 -4.47
N ARG A 35 -8.32 9.38 -4.66
CA ARG A 35 -9.05 10.13 -3.62
C ARG A 35 -9.96 9.25 -2.77
N GLU A 36 -10.05 7.97 -3.10
CA GLU A 36 -10.84 6.98 -2.38
C GLU A 36 -10.26 6.74 -0.98
N LYS A 37 -11.13 6.38 -0.03
CA LYS A 37 -10.68 5.93 1.28
C LYS A 37 -9.96 4.59 1.10
N ALA A 38 -8.70 4.52 1.51
CA ALA A 38 -7.92 3.29 1.48
C ALA A 38 -7.78 2.74 2.89
N ILE A 39 -7.99 1.43 3.05
CA ILE A 39 -7.84 0.69 4.28
C ILE A 39 -6.73 -0.34 4.07
N ILE A 40 -5.97 -0.62 5.12
CA ILE A 40 -4.97 -1.68 5.14
C ILE A 40 -5.06 -2.44 6.46
N SER A 41 -4.81 -3.75 6.45
CA SER A 41 -4.71 -4.52 7.70
C SER A 41 -3.29 -4.47 8.27
N ALA A 42 -3.16 -4.63 9.59
CA ALA A 42 -1.86 -4.80 10.24
C ALA A 42 -1.08 -6.02 9.70
N ILE A 43 -1.79 -7.07 9.27
CA ILE A 43 -1.20 -8.25 8.64
C ILE A 43 -0.53 -7.87 7.32
N ASN A 44 -1.22 -7.12 6.46
CA ASN A 44 -0.63 -6.68 5.18
C ASN A 44 0.58 -5.77 5.38
N ILE A 45 0.57 -4.90 6.40
CA ILE A 45 1.75 -4.11 6.79
C ILE A 45 2.93 -5.03 7.13
N ALA A 46 2.70 -6.05 7.97
CA ALA A 46 3.76 -6.98 8.38
C ALA A 46 4.31 -7.79 7.19
N GLU A 47 3.46 -8.23 6.28
CA GLU A 47 3.86 -8.95 5.06
C GLU A 47 4.75 -8.09 4.16
N VAL A 48 4.34 -6.84 3.92
CA VAL A 48 5.13 -5.89 3.10
C VAL A 48 6.45 -5.57 3.79
N TYR A 49 6.44 -5.31 5.10
CA TYR A 49 7.66 -5.05 5.87
C TYR A 49 8.65 -6.21 5.76
N ARG A 50 8.20 -7.44 5.99
CA ARG A 50 9.02 -8.66 5.86
C ARG A 50 9.54 -8.84 4.43
N TRP A 51 8.72 -8.54 3.42
CA TRP A 51 9.16 -8.60 2.03
C TRP A 51 10.27 -7.58 1.75
N ILE A 52 10.14 -6.33 2.22
CA ILE A 52 11.17 -5.29 2.02
C ILE A 52 12.49 -5.70 2.68
N LEU A 53 12.45 -6.22 3.91
CA LEU A 53 13.65 -6.72 4.61
C LEU A 53 14.37 -7.86 3.88
N SER A 54 13.71 -8.55 2.94
CA SER A 54 14.35 -9.59 2.13
C SER A 54 15.28 -9.02 1.04
N PHE A 55 15.18 -7.72 0.74
CA PHE A 55 15.93 -7.06 -0.33
C PHE A 55 16.62 -5.75 0.10
N TYR A 56 16.19 -5.17 1.22
CA TYR A 56 16.61 -3.86 1.72
C TYR A 56 16.80 -3.88 3.24
N ASP A 57 17.33 -2.79 3.80
CA ASP A 57 17.50 -2.62 5.23
C ASP A 57 16.22 -2.19 5.96
N GLU A 58 16.29 -2.22 7.30
CA GLU A 58 15.20 -1.84 8.20
C GLU A 58 14.78 -0.38 8.00
N LYS A 59 15.72 0.53 7.78
CA LYS A 59 15.45 1.95 7.57
C LYS A 59 14.58 2.19 6.33
N ILE A 60 14.84 1.47 5.24
CA ILE A 60 14.01 1.51 4.04
C ILE A 60 12.64 0.90 4.31
N ALA A 61 12.57 -0.21 5.04
CA ALA A 61 11.31 -0.86 5.39
C ALA A 61 10.40 0.06 6.22
N GLU A 62 10.93 0.69 7.27
CA GLU A 62 10.20 1.65 8.11
C GLU A 62 9.62 2.80 7.28
N LYS A 63 10.45 3.45 6.46
CA LYS A 63 10.02 4.55 5.58
C LYS A 63 8.88 4.14 4.64
N LYS A 64 8.91 2.91 4.12
CA LYS A 64 7.85 2.39 3.24
C LYS A 64 6.56 2.10 4.01
N ILE A 65 6.66 1.60 5.25
CA ILE A 65 5.50 1.41 6.12
C ILE A 65 4.89 2.75 6.54
N GLU A 66 5.69 3.80 6.75
CA GLU A 66 5.16 5.15 6.99
C GLU A 66 4.27 5.61 5.85
N VAL A 67 4.71 5.46 4.59
CA VAL A 67 3.87 5.78 3.42
C VAL A 67 2.54 5.01 3.44
N MET A 68 2.57 3.73 3.82
CA MET A 68 1.36 2.91 3.92
C MET A 68 0.42 3.43 5.02
N LYS A 69 0.94 3.81 6.18
CA LYS A 69 0.17 4.35 7.31
C LYS A 69 -0.35 5.77 7.07
N GLU A 70 0.40 6.60 6.35
CA GLU A 70 -0.05 7.94 5.97
C GLU A 70 -1.20 7.87 4.96
N ARG A 71 -1.14 6.91 4.04
CA ARG A 71 -2.14 6.78 2.99
C ARG A 71 -3.40 6.03 3.44
N CYS A 72 -3.25 5.01 4.26
CA CYS A 72 -4.32 4.09 4.63
C CYS A 72 -4.76 4.26 6.08
N PHE A 73 -6.03 4.00 6.32
CA PHE A 73 -6.52 3.73 7.67
C PHE A 73 -6.19 2.29 8.04
N VAL A 74 -5.58 2.10 9.22
CA VAL A 74 -5.26 0.79 9.81
C VAL A 74 -6.40 0.33 10.70
#